data_AF-A0A1G1YWG2-F1
#
_entry.id   AF-A0A1G1YWG2-F1
#
_cell.length_a   1.000
_cell.length_b   1.000
_cell.length_c   1.000
_cell.angle_alpha   90.00
_cell.angle_beta   90.00
_cell.angle_gamma   90.00
#
_symmetry.space_group_name_H-M   'P 1'
#
loop_
_entity.id
_entity.type
_entity.pdbx_description
1 polymer ?
#
loop_
_entity_poly.entity_id
_entity_poly.type
_entity_poly.pdbx_seq_one_letter_code
_entity_poly.pdbx_strand_id
1 'polypeptide(L)'
;MAEDGLDKLMYSFVVEDVLKGFFINVPPGYVACIYDLGRGVLKKIYKPGLHLKIPFWQRATLFNTQTLEYDIGKRYNPERPELLGDQPITASTQDGKKITIEGTILLRLDPEQIPEIWQSIGQNFVEKIVRPTIQSRLRMIGAKYDFKEIATTKRAEVEIDARQELERILYPRGIFIENVLLKEIY
;
A
#
# COMPACT_ATOMS: atom_id res chain seq x y z
N MET A 1 37.95 -21.02 32.32
CA MET A 1 37.15 -21.76 31.32
C MET A 1 35.77 -21.11 31.11
N ALA A 2 35.70 -19.78 30.97
CA ALA A 2 34.44 -19.04 30.75
C ALA A 2 34.50 -18.08 29.54
N GLU A 3 35.70 -17.74 29.04
CA GLU A 3 35.88 -16.91 27.82
C GLU A 3 35.50 -17.65 26.54
N ASP A 4 35.80 -18.96 26.46
CA ASP A 4 35.66 -19.78 25.24
C ASP A 4 34.19 -19.95 24.77
N GLY A 5 33.21 -19.76 25.67
CA GLY A 5 31.79 -19.81 25.36
C GLY A 5 31.21 -18.48 24.85
N LEU A 6 31.71 -17.36 25.38
CA LEU A 6 31.28 -16.02 24.97
C LEU A 6 31.84 -15.66 23.59
N ASP A 7 33.10 -15.99 23.33
CA ASP A 7 33.72 -15.75 22.02
C ASP A 7 33.05 -16.57 20.91
N LYS A 8 32.65 -17.81 21.20
CA LYS A 8 31.95 -18.69 20.25
C LYS A 8 30.51 -18.24 19.98
N LEU A 9 29.79 -17.76 20.99
CA LEU A 9 28.44 -17.18 20.84
C LEU A 9 28.50 -15.85 20.07
N MET A 10 29.49 -15.01 20.37
CA MET A 10 29.70 -13.73 19.69
C MET A 10 30.14 -13.94 18.23
N TYR A 11 31.01 -14.91 17.94
CA TYR A 11 31.36 -15.30 16.57
C TYR A 11 30.15 -15.86 15.81
N SER A 12 29.33 -16.70 16.44
CA SER A 12 28.13 -17.27 15.80
C SER A 12 27.10 -16.19 15.47
N PHE A 13 26.85 -15.27 16.41
CA PHE A 13 25.93 -14.15 16.22
C PHE A 13 26.45 -13.20 15.13
N VAL A 14 27.73 -12.80 15.20
CA VAL A 14 28.35 -11.93 14.21
C VAL A 14 28.37 -12.59 12.83
N VAL A 15 28.69 -13.89 12.70
CA VAL A 15 28.74 -14.59 11.42
C VAL A 15 27.34 -14.82 10.82
N GLU A 16 26.32 -15.11 11.62
CA GLU A 16 24.93 -15.22 11.14
C GLU A 16 24.35 -13.87 10.69
N ASP A 17 24.61 -12.79 11.44
CA ASP A 17 24.18 -11.43 11.07
C ASP A 17 24.99 -10.87 9.89
N VAL A 18 26.27 -11.27 9.75
CA VAL A 18 27.13 -10.92 8.60
C VAL A 18 26.67 -11.67 7.35
N LEU A 19 26.51 -13.00 7.38
CA LEU A 19 26.12 -13.78 6.20
C LEU A 19 24.69 -13.46 5.71
N LYS A 20 23.76 -13.10 6.62
CA LYS A 20 22.42 -12.58 6.27
C LYS A 20 22.38 -11.06 6.08
N GLY A 21 23.45 -10.35 6.43
CA GLY A 21 23.49 -8.88 6.52
C GLY A 21 24.07 -8.16 5.32
N PHE A 22 24.83 -8.83 4.45
CA PHE A 22 25.40 -8.21 3.25
C PHE A 22 24.49 -8.28 2.04
N PHE A 23 23.66 -9.31 1.92
CA PHE A 23 22.88 -9.54 0.72
C PHE A 23 21.40 -9.15 0.93
N ILE A 24 20.82 -8.55 -0.10
CA ILE A 24 19.38 -8.32 -0.22
C ILE A 24 18.91 -9.14 -1.41
N ASN A 25 18.09 -10.15 -1.15
CA ASN A 25 17.38 -10.85 -2.21
C ASN A 25 16.03 -10.17 -2.44
N VAL A 26 15.85 -9.55 -3.60
CA VAL A 26 14.59 -8.90 -3.98
C VAL A 26 13.79 -9.86 -4.86
N PRO A 27 12.64 -10.37 -4.40
CA PRO A 27 11.83 -11.28 -5.19
C PRO A 27 11.15 -10.56 -6.38
N PRO A 28 10.73 -11.29 -7.42
CA PRO A 28 9.91 -10.75 -8.50
C PRO A 28 8.63 -10.09 -7.95
N GLY A 29 8.24 -8.95 -8.53
CA GLY A 29 7.08 -8.17 -8.07
C GLY A 29 7.34 -7.25 -6.89
N TYR A 30 8.56 -7.25 -6.33
CA TYR A 30 8.96 -6.37 -5.25
C TYR A 30 10.12 -5.46 -5.66
N VAL A 31 10.27 -4.37 -4.92
CA VAL A 31 11.49 -3.54 -4.91
C VAL A 31 11.97 -3.33 -3.50
N ALA A 32 13.28 -3.20 -3.32
CA ALA A 32 13.86 -2.80 -2.03
C ALA A 32 14.22 -1.32 -2.04
N CYS A 33 13.76 -0.61 -1.02
CA CYS A 33 14.26 0.72 -0.67
C CYS A 33 15.26 0.62 0.47
N ILE A 34 16.29 1.47 0.42
CA ILE A 34 17.41 1.43 1.35
C ILE A 34 17.38 2.68 2.22
N TYR A 35 17.35 2.48 3.54
CA TYR A 35 17.62 3.51 4.52
C TYR A 35 19.07 3.42 4.96
N ASP A 36 19.82 4.48 4.71
CA ASP A 36 21.21 4.66 5.09
C ASP A 36 21.28 5.54 6.35
N LEU A 37 22.00 5.11 7.39
CA LEU A 37 22.07 5.86 8.65
C LEU A 37 22.60 7.31 8.49
N GLY A 38 23.45 7.57 7.48
CA GLY A 38 24.03 8.90 7.25
C GLY A 38 23.27 9.76 6.25
N ARG A 39 22.54 9.16 5.32
CA ARG A 39 21.86 9.87 4.20
C ARG A 39 20.33 9.78 4.24
N GLY A 40 19.77 9.00 5.16
CA GLY A 40 18.35 8.71 5.20
C GLY A 40 17.93 7.76 4.09
N VAL A 41 16.71 7.94 3.58
CA VAL A 41 16.18 7.10 2.48
C VAL A 41 16.90 7.43 1.17
N LEU A 42 17.51 6.42 0.56
CA LEU A 42 18.18 6.56 -0.73
C LEU A 42 17.15 6.61 -1.86
N LYS A 43 17.34 7.51 -2.82
CA LYS A 43 16.51 7.60 -4.03
C LYS A 43 16.60 6.36 -4.93
N LYS A 44 17.73 5.66 -4.89
CA LYS A 44 17.95 4.46 -5.70
C LYS A 44 17.20 3.27 -5.09
N ILE A 45 16.31 2.68 -5.88
CA ILE A 45 15.64 1.41 -5.57
C ILE A 45 16.42 0.22 -6.13
N TYR A 46 16.30 -0.92 -5.49
CA TYR A 46 16.80 -2.19 -6.00
C TYR A 46 15.64 -3.01 -6.58
N LYS A 47 15.75 -3.31 -7.88
CA LYS A 47 14.81 -4.15 -8.65
C LYS A 47 15.02 -5.64 -8.32
N PRO A 48 14.14 -6.56 -8.76
CA PRO A 48 14.28 -7.99 -8.50
C PRO A 48 15.68 -8.52 -8.82
N GLY A 49 16.23 -9.33 -7.91
CA GLY A 49 17.60 -9.86 -7.99
C GLY A 49 18.36 -9.78 -6.67
N LEU A 50 19.62 -10.22 -6.71
CA LEU A 50 20.53 -10.21 -5.56
C LEU A 50 21.34 -8.92 -5.55
N HIS A 51 21.28 -8.17 -4.45
CA HIS A 51 22.01 -6.90 -4.26
C HIS A 51 22.85 -6.95 -2.99
N LEU A 52 23.84 -6.07 -2.91
CA LEU A 52 24.68 -5.88 -1.72
C LEU A 52 24.21 -4.65 -0.94
N LYS A 53 24.23 -4.77 0.39
CA LYS A 53 24.08 -3.68 1.36
C LYS A 53 25.23 -3.71 2.35
N ILE A 54 25.45 -2.55 2.98
CA ILE A 54 26.39 -2.43 4.09
C ILE A 54 25.66 -2.90 5.37
N PRO A 55 26.06 -4.02 6.00
CA PRO A 55 25.42 -4.48 7.23
C PRO A 55 25.52 -3.44 8.34
N PHE A 56 24.56 -3.43 9.25
CA PHE A 56 24.43 -2.49 10.37
C PHE A 56 24.22 -1.01 9.98
N TRP A 57 24.71 -0.56 8.82
CA TRP A 57 24.57 0.82 8.31
C TRP A 57 23.38 1.02 7.38
N GLN A 58 23.02 0.00 6.60
CA GLN A 58 21.92 0.06 5.64
C GLN A 58 20.81 -0.92 6.00
N ARG A 59 19.58 -0.41 6.07
CA ARG A 59 18.36 -1.20 6.26
C ARG A 59 17.59 -1.26 4.96
N ALA A 60 17.27 -2.46 4.51
CA ALA A 60 16.46 -2.68 3.32
C ALA A 60 15.02 -2.98 3.72
N THR A 61 14.07 -2.30 3.08
CA THR A 61 12.63 -2.54 3.24
C THR A 61 12.05 -2.91 1.88
N LEU A 62 11.33 -4.03 1.83
CA LEU A 62 10.68 -4.53 0.62
C LEU A 62 9.30 -3.91 0.47
N PHE A 63 9.00 -3.44 -0.73
CA PHE A 63 7.70 -2.93 -1.13
C PHE A 63 7.14 -3.78 -2.27
N ASN A 64 5.88 -4.18 -2.15
CA ASN A 64 5.17 -4.88 -3.21
C ASN A 64 4.76 -3.88 -4.30
N THR A 65 5.10 -4.17 -5.55
CA THR A 65 4.78 -3.36 -6.74
C THR A 65 3.78 -4.03 -7.67
N GLN A 66 3.34 -5.23 -7.32
CA GLN A 66 2.27 -5.94 -8.01
C GLN A 66 0.93 -5.22 -7.78
N THR A 67 -0.06 -5.58 -8.59
CA THR A 67 -1.44 -5.21 -8.35
C THR A 67 -1.89 -5.78 -7.01
N LEU A 68 -2.42 -4.88 -6.17
CA LEU A 68 -2.96 -5.15 -4.86
C LEU A 68 -4.46 -4.95 -4.90
N GLU A 69 -5.18 -5.87 -4.26
CA GLU A 69 -6.62 -5.76 -4.07
C GLU A 69 -6.89 -5.03 -2.75
N TYR A 70 -7.64 -3.94 -2.83
CA TYR A 70 -8.18 -3.23 -1.68
C TYR A 70 -9.68 -3.54 -1.59
N ASP A 71 -10.03 -4.52 -0.77
CA ASP A 71 -11.42 -4.98 -0.61
C ASP A 71 -12.19 -4.09 0.37
N ILE A 72 -13.29 -3.50 -0.09
CA ILE A 72 -14.22 -2.69 0.71
C ILE A 72 -15.44 -3.58 0.98
N GLY A 73 -15.49 -4.16 2.17
CA GLY A 73 -16.49 -5.17 2.49
C GLY A 73 -16.52 -5.56 3.97
N LYS A 74 -17.52 -6.35 4.33
CA LYS A 74 -17.77 -6.76 5.73
C LYS A 74 -16.68 -7.65 6.33
N ARG A 75 -15.76 -8.16 5.51
CA ARG A 75 -14.66 -9.04 5.94
C ARG A 75 -13.45 -8.28 6.48
N TYR A 76 -13.46 -6.95 6.43
CA TYR A 76 -12.39 -6.14 6.98
C TYR A 76 -12.32 -6.26 8.50
N ASN A 77 -11.16 -6.66 9.03
CA ASN A 77 -10.89 -6.68 10.46
C ASN A 77 -10.20 -5.37 10.89
N PRO A 78 -10.87 -4.49 11.67
CA PRO A 78 -10.29 -3.24 12.13
C PRO A 78 -9.13 -3.42 13.13
N GLU A 79 -8.96 -4.62 13.72
CA GLU A 79 -7.84 -4.92 14.63
C GLU A 79 -6.50 -5.13 13.89
N ARG A 80 -6.51 -5.23 12.56
CA ARG A 80 -5.32 -5.37 11.71
C ARG A 80 -5.33 -4.36 10.56
N PRO A 81 -5.12 -3.07 10.86
CA PRO A 81 -5.21 -1.99 9.87
C PRO A 81 -4.12 -2.06 8.78
N GLU A 82 -3.07 -2.84 9.01
CA GLU A 82 -2.04 -3.15 8.00
C GLU A 82 -2.58 -3.96 6.80
N LEU A 83 -3.73 -4.63 6.95
CA LEU A 83 -4.38 -5.34 5.85
C LEU A 83 -5.00 -4.33 4.86
N LEU A 84 -4.72 -4.57 3.57
CA LEU A 84 -5.33 -3.83 2.47
C LEU A 84 -6.82 -4.19 2.38
N GLY A 85 -7.67 -3.23 2.73
CA GLY A 85 -9.13 -3.33 2.65
C GLY A 85 -9.78 -2.31 3.56
N ASP A 86 -11.11 -2.21 3.55
CA ASP A 86 -11.91 -1.27 4.35
C ASP A 86 -13.26 -1.84 4.75
N GLN A 87 -13.88 -1.22 5.75
CA GLN A 87 -15.30 -1.43 6.04
C GLN A 87 -16.16 -0.85 4.92
N PRO A 88 -17.40 -1.35 4.73
CA PRO A 88 -18.35 -0.80 3.77
C PRO A 88 -18.54 0.72 3.97
N ILE A 89 -18.50 1.47 2.88
CA ILE A 89 -18.47 2.94 2.94
C ILE A 89 -19.89 3.49 2.87
N THR A 90 -20.33 4.15 3.95
CA THR A 90 -21.61 4.86 3.94
C THR A 90 -21.51 6.21 3.22
N ALA A 91 -22.43 6.46 2.29
CA ALA A 91 -22.56 7.70 1.53
C ALA A 91 -24.03 8.14 1.42
N SER A 92 -24.25 9.38 0.99
CA SER A 92 -25.57 9.92 0.64
C SER A 92 -25.60 10.23 -0.84
N THR A 93 -26.64 9.78 -1.53
CA THR A 93 -26.85 10.01 -2.96
C THR A 93 -27.42 11.39 -3.25
N GLN A 94 -27.44 11.77 -4.52
CA GLN A 94 -28.03 13.03 -4.97
C GLN A 94 -29.54 13.11 -4.64
N ASP A 95 -30.28 12.00 -4.76
CA ASP A 95 -31.69 11.87 -4.33
C ASP A 95 -31.88 11.75 -2.80
N GLY A 96 -30.83 11.98 -2.01
CA GLY A 96 -30.89 12.03 -0.55
C GLY A 96 -31.01 10.66 0.14
N LYS A 97 -30.81 9.56 -0.59
CA LYS A 97 -30.81 8.21 0.00
C LYS A 97 -29.47 7.91 0.64
N LYS A 98 -29.51 7.27 1.80
CA LYS A 98 -28.32 6.77 2.48
C LYS A 98 -28.01 5.38 1.92
N ILE A 99 -26.81 5.22 1.39
CA ILE A 99 -26.35 3.98 0.77
C ILE A 99 -25.07 3.48 1.46
N THR A 100 -24.82 2.19 1.34
CA THR A 100 -23.55 1.56 1.70
C THR A 100 -22.91 1.01 0.44
N ILE A 101 -21.65 1.38 0.20
CA ILE A 101 -20.88 1.00 -0.98
C ILE A 101 -19.90 -0.11 -0.58
N GLU A 102 -20.03 -1.27 -1.22
CA GLU A 102 -19.05 -2.36 -1.20
C GLU A 102 -18.40 -2.50 -2.59
N GLY A 103 -17.14 -2.90 -2.61
CA GLY A 103 -16.38 -2.98 -3.85
C GLY A 103 -14.95 -3.44 -3.65
N THR A 104 -14.18 -3.46 -4.74
CA THR A 104 -12.75 -3.73 -4.70
C THR A 104 -12.03 -2.72 -5.58
N ILE A 105 -10.96 -2.14 -5.06
CA ILE A 105 -10.09 -1.23 -5.81
C ILE A 105 -8.79 -1.97 -6.11
N LEU A 106 -8.42 -2.03 -7.38
CA LEU A 106 -7.13 -2.56 -7.82
C LEU A 106 -6.15 -1.39 -7.88
N LEU A 107 -5.06 -1.50 -7.13
CA LEU A 107 -4.03 -0.46 -7.08
C LEU A 107 -2.63 -1.06 -7.13
N ARG A 108 -1.65 -0.28 -7.59
CA ARG A 108 -0.23 -0.66 -7.51
C ARG A 108 0.65 0.55 -7.22
N LEU A 109 1.81 0.29 -6.64
CA LEU A 109 2.79 1.34 -6.36
C LEU A 109 3.68 1.61 -7.59
N ASP A 110 4.02 2.87 -7.81
CA ASP A 110 5.05 3.29 -8.74
C ASP A 110 6.43 3.01 -8.14
N PRO A 111 7.22 2.06 -8.66
CA PRO A 111 8.52 1.71 -8.11
C PRO A 111 9.43 2.92 -7.89
N GLU A 112 9.41 3.88 -8.81
CA GLU A 112 10.32 5.03 -8.80
C GLU A 112 9.95 6.08 -7.74
N GLN A 113 8.69 6.10 -7.28
CA GLN A 113 8.21 7.03 -6.25
C GLN A 113 8.16 6.43 -4.84
N ILE A 114 8.34 5.11 -4.69
CA ILE A 114 8.34 4.43 -3.38
C ILE A 114 9.33 5.04 -2.37
N PRO A 115 10.57 5.43 -2.74
CA PRO A 115 11.47 6.09 -1.80
C PRO A 115 10.86 7.34 -1.16
N GLU A 116 10.14 8.14 -1.95
CA GLU A 116 9.49 9.36 -1.49
C GLU A 116 8.28 9.06 -0.61
N ILE A 117 7.46 8.07 -0.97
CA ILE A 117 6.36 7.58 -0.13
C ILE A 117 6.89 7.13 1.23
N TRP A 118 7.96 6.33 1.22
CA TRP A 118 8.53 5.78 2.43
C TRP A 118 9.16 6.86 3.32
N GLN A 119 9.86 7.82 2.71
CA GLN A 119 10.48 8.94 3.43
C GLN A 119 9.44 9.90 4.04
N SER A 120 8.37 10.21 3.31
CA SER A 120 7.39 11.22 3.71
C SER A 120 6.28 10.69 4.62
N ILE A 121 5.78 9.47 4.35
CA ILE A 121 4.60 8.92 5.04
C ILE A 121 4.99 7.75 5.97
N GLY A 122 5.99 6.97 5.56
CA GLY A 122 6.38 5.72 6.20
C GLY A 122 5.64 4.51 5.65
N GLN A 123 5.80 3.37 6.34
CA GLN A 123 5.24 2.07 5.91
C GLN A 123 3.70 2.03 6.01
N ASN A 124 3.09 2.83 6.89
CA ASN A 124 1.64 2.86 7.12
C ASN A 124 0.90 3.79 6.14
N PHE A 125 1.38 3.91 4.91
CA PHE A 125 0.78 4.82 3.91
C PHE A 125 -0.66 4.42 3.54
N VAL A 126 -1.00 3.14 3.64
CA VAL A 126 -2.36 2.65 3.37
C VAL A 126 -3.37 3.28 4.34
N GLU A 127 -3.09 3.20 5.64
CA GLU A 127 -3.95 3.76 6.69
C GLU A 127 -3.98 5.28 6.65
N LYS A 128 -2.82 5.92 6.47
CA LYS A 128 -2.70 7.38 6.55
C LYS A 128 -3.24 8.11 5.32
N ILE A 129 -3.13 7.51 4.13
CA ILE A 129 -3.43 8.17 2.86
C ILE A 129 -4.47 7.42 2.04
N VAL A 130 -4.22 6.14 1.72
CA VAL A 130 -5.04 5.39 0.75
C VAL A 130 -6.48 5.25 1.24
N ARG A 131 -6.66 4.70 2.44
CA ARG A 131 -7.96 4.49 3.10
C ARG A 131 -8.79 5.78 3.21
N PRO A 132 -8.32 6.86 3.86
CA PRO A 132 -9.11 8.08 3.97
C PRO A 132 -9.39 8.74 2.61
N THR A 133 -8.47 8.64 1.65
CA THR A 133 -8.69 9.16 0.29
C THR A 133 -9.81 8.40 -0.41
N ILE A 134 -9.76 7.07 -0.40
CA ILE A 134 -10.79 6.21 -0.99
C ILE A 134 -12.16 6.51 -0.38
N GLN A 135 -12.25 6.54 0.94
CA GLN A 135 -13.50 6.86 1.63
C GLN A 135 -14.05 8.24 1.25
N SER A 136 -13.18 9.26 1.24
CA SER A 136 -13.59 10.63 0.88
C SER A 136 -14.08 10.72 -0.56
N ARG A 137 -13.33 10.15 -1.52
CA ARG A 137 -13.67 10.22 -2.94
C ARG A 137 -14.91 9.39 -3.26
N LEU A 138 -15.05 8.18 -2.74
CA LEU A 138 -16.24 7.35 -2.98
C LEU A 138 -17.51 7.99 -2.40
N ARG A 139 -17.45 8.63 -1.22
CA ARG A 139 -18.57 9.41 -0.69
C ARG A 139 -18.94 10.58 -1.60
N MET A 140 -17.95 11.29 -2.13
CA MET A 140 -18.17 12.38 -3.07
C MET A 140 -18.79 11.91 -4.38
N ILE A 141 -18.33 10.78 -4.93
CA ILE A 141 -18.92 10.15 -6.12
C ILE A 141 -20.35 9.71 -5.84
N GLY A 142 -20.63 9.07 -4.70
CA GLY A 142 -21.99 8.71 -4.29
C GLY A 142 -22.94 9.90 -4.31
N ALA A 143 -22.50 11.08 -3.85
CA ALA A 143 -23.31 12.30 -3.83
C ALA A 143 -23.59 12.92 -5.21
N LYS A 144 -22.90 12.49 -6.28
CA LYS A 144 -23.10 13.00 -7.64
C LYS A 144 -24.22 12.30 -8.41
N TYR A 145 -24.66 11.14 -7.95
CA TYR A 145 -25.58 10.27 -8.68
C TYR A 145 -26.79 9.92 -7.82
N ASP A 146 -27.91 9.64 -8.47
CA ASP A 146 -29.08 9.07 -7.80
C ASP A 146 -28.87 7.59 -7.50
N PHE A 147 -29.55 7.06 -6.48
CA PHE A 147 -29.44 5.63 -6.12
C PHE A 147 -29.65 4.68 -7.32
N LYS A 148 -30.63 4.96 -8.17
CA LYS A 148 -30.94 4.11 -9.33
C LYS A 148 -29.78 4.06 -10.34
N GLU A 149 -29.08 5.18 -10.50
CA GLU A 149 -27.95 5.32 -11.41
C GLU A 149 -26.75 4.51 -10.94
N ILE A 150 -26.40 4.65 -9.66
CA ILE A 150 -25.29 3.92 -9.05
C ILE A 150 -25.59 2.41 -9.00
N ALA A 151 -26.82 2.04 -8.63
CA ALA A 151 -27.19 0.64 -8.47
C ALA A 151 -27.30 -0.11 -9.81
N THR A 152 -27.80 0.54 -10.86
CA THR A 152 -28.20 -0.14 -12.10
C THR A 152 -27.81 0.59 -13.37
N THR A 153 -28.38 1.77 -13.64
CA THR A 153 -28.43 2.32 -15.00
C THR A 153 -27.12 2.95 -15.47
N LYS A 154 -26.25 3.40 -14.57
CA LYS A 154 -24.99 4.09 -14.89
C LYS A 154 -23.78 3.52 -14.14
N ARG A 155 -23.86 2.28 -13.66
CA ARG A 155 -22.83 1.67 -12.81
C ARG A 155 -21.42 1.74 -13.40
N ALA A 156 -21.27 1.43 -14.69
CA ALA A 156 -19.98 1.50 -15.37
C ALA A 156 -19.42 2.93 -15.45
N GLU A 157 -20.29 3.93 -15.61
CA GLU A 157 -19.91 5.34 -15.60
C GLU A 157 -19.41 5.75 -14.21
N VAL A 158 -20.12 5.33 -13.15
CA VAL A 158 -19.71 5.57 -11.76
C VAL A 158 -18.34 4.95 -11.45
N GLU A 159 -18.08 3.73 -11.93
CA GLU A 159 -16.77 3.06 -11.78
C GLU A 159 -15.64 3.84 -12.48
N ILE A 160 -15.89 4.32 -13.70
CA ILE A 160 -14.93 5.14 -14.45
C ILE A 160 -14.65 6.46 -13.73
N ASP A 161 -15.69 7.14 -13.28
CA ASP A 161 -15.59 8.42 -12.57
C ASP A 161 -14.85 8.26 -11.23
N ALA A 162 -15.16 7.20 -10.49
CA ALA A 162 -14.47 6.87 -9.25
C ALA A 162 -12.99 6.58 -9.50
N ARG A 163 -12.67 5.79 -10.52
CA ARG A 163 -11.29 5.48 -10.91
C ARG A 163 -10.51 6.75 -11.25
N GLN A 164 -11.06 7.62 -12.10
CA GLN A 164 -10.42 8.86 -12.52
C GLN A 164 -10.18 9.81 -11.34
N GLU A 165 -11.16 9.95 -10.44
CA GLU A 165 -11.02 10.84 -9.28
C GLU A 165 -10.02 10.32 -8.26
N LEU A 166 -9.97 9.00 -8.04
CA LEU A 166 -8.95 8.39 -7.18
C LEU A 166 -7.55 8.51 -7.78
N GLU A 167 -7.41 8.22 -9.07
CA GLU A 167 -6.15 8.33 -9.82
C GLU A 167 -5.62 9.77 -9.74
N ARG A 168 -6.47 10.78 -9.97
CA ARG A 168 -6.09 12.20 -9.89
C ARG A 168 -5.45 12.59 -8.55
N ILE A 169 -5.88 12.00 -7.44
CA ILE A 169 -5.39 12.33 -6.09
C ILE A 169 -4.20 11.47 -5.67
N LEU A 170 -4.19 10.19 -6.06
CA LEU A 170 -3.22 9.20 -5.60
C LEU A 170 -2.01 9.06 -6.54
N TYR A 171 -2.17 9.35 -7.83
CA TYR A 171 -1.08 9.26 -8.81
C TYR A 171 0.12 10.16 -8.48
N PRO A 172 -0.05 11.44 -8.05
CA PRO A 172 1.07 12.28 -7.64
C PRO A 172 1.82 11.79 -6.40
N ARG A 173 1.29 10.77 -5.73
CA ARG A 173 1.89 10.12 -4.56
C ARG A 173 2.46 8.74 -4.91
N GLY A 174 2.61 8.42 -6.19
CA GLY A 174 3.12 7.13 -6.65
C GLY A 174 2.18 5.95 -6.44
N ILE A 175 0.86 6.18 -6.36
CA ILE A 175 -0.14 5.12 -6.23
C ILE A 175 -1.04 5.15 -7.46
N PHE A 176 -0.93 4.12 -8.29
CA PHE A 176 -1.76 3.93 -9.47
C PHE A 176 -3.05 3.20 -9.10
N ILE A 177 -4.16 3.67 -9.66
CA ILE A 177 -5.46 2.99 -9.56
C ILE A 177 -5.75 2.33 -10.89
N GLU A 178 -5.66 1.01 -10.92
CA GLU A 178 -5.87 0.22 -12.14
C GLU A 178 -7.35 0.07 -12.45
N ASN A 179 -8.15 -0.22 -11.42
CA ASN A 179 -9.59 -0.39 -11.59
C ASN A 179 -10.37 -0.16 -10.29
N VAL A 180 -11.65 0.17 -10.44
CA VAL A 180 -12.61 0.25 -9.35
C VAL A 180 -13.79 -0.64 -9.74
N LEU A 181 -14.04 -1.67 -8.92
CA LEU A 181 -15.06 -2.67 -9.14
C LEU A 181 -16.12 -2.54 -8.05
N LEU A 182 -17.29 -2.01 -8.37
CA LEU A 182 -18.39 -1.94 -7.40
C LEU A 182 -19.00 -3.34 -7.27
N LYS A 183 -19.36 -3.77 -6.05
CA LYS A 183 -19.98 -5.08 -5.76
C LYS A 183 -21.44 -4.96 -5.37
N GLU A 184 -21.71 -4.47 -4.17
CA GLU A 184 -23.07 -4.34 -3.65
C GLU A 184 -23.29 -2.91 -3.17
N ILE A 185 -24.49 -2.40 -3.44
CA ILE A 185 -24.92 -1.07 -3.04
C ILE A 185 -26.34 -1.20 -2.53
N TYR A 186 -26.54 -0.92 -1.25
CA TYR A 186 -27.82 -1.06 -0.56
C TYR A 186 -28.10 0.11 0.38
#